data_AF-A0A4S2F5K8-F1
#
_entry.id   AF-A0A4S2F5K8-F1
#
_cell.length_a   1.000
_cell.length_b   1.000
_cell.length_c   1.000
_cell.angle_alpha   90.00
_cell.angle_beta   90.00
_cell.angle_gamma   90.00
#
_symmetry.space_group_name_H-M   'P 1'
#
loop_
_entity.id
_entity.type
_entity.pdbx_description
1 polymer ?
#
loop_
_entity_poly.entity_id
_entity_poly.type
_entity_poly.pdbx_seq_one_letter_code
_entity_poly.pdbx_strand_id
1 'polypeptide(L)'
;MSGTEPVIWSDENFEIRLPNRPHVDRDDGGHLVVYPKRDVSFRSELPVQEAQALAVLLQALEEAYLFAMRARGLDMVWLNIQDNGNWSLLTDKPRHFHVHLYGRCRTEHGQTPGQALVFPDPHSAIYDEKKQLDEGDIAAIIDRLEANIQKLASQEHGQPYPLR
;
A
#
# COMPACT_ATOMS: atom_id res chain seq x y z
N MET A 1 19.92 7.05 1.27
CA MET A 1 20.39 6.47 -0.01
C MET A 1 19.21 6.43 -0.97
N SER A 2 19.35 7.02 -2.15
CA SER A 2 18.27 7.28 -3.13
C SER A 2 18.20 6.19 -4.19
N GLY A 3 17.87 4.96 -3.79
CA GLY A 3 17.43 3.95 -4.75
C GLY A 3 15.96 4.20 -5.08
N THR A 4 15.61 4.20 -6.36
CA THR A 4 14.22 4.16 -6.79
C THR A 4 13.57 2.91 -6.21
N GLU A 5 12.41 3.05 -5.57
CA GLU A 5 11.67 1.91 -5.01
C GLU A 5 11.26 0.95 -6.14
N PRO A 6 11.51 -0.36 -6.01
CA PRO A 6 11.13 -1.36 -7.01
C PRO A 6 9.63 -1.33 -7.30
N VAL A 7 9.28 -1.34 -8.59
CA VAL A 7 7.89 -1.53 -9.03
C VAL A 7 7.60 -3.04 -9.00
N ILE A 8 6.57 -3.43 -8.27
CA ILE A 8 6.15 -4.84 -8.13
C ILE A 8 4.90 -5.16 -8.95
N TRP A 9 4.14 -4.14 -9.33
CA TRP A 9 2.98 -4.24 -10.20
C TRP A 9 2.69 -2.89 -10.86
N SER A 10 2.13 -2.90 -12.06
CA SER A 10 1.76 -1.69 -12.77
C SER A 10 0.66 -1.92 -13.79
N ASP A 11 -0.20 -0.91 -13.99
CA ASP A 11 -1.15 -0.82 -15.10
C ASP A 11 -0.93 0.48 -15.90
N GLU A 12 -1.93 0.94 -16.66
CA GLU A 12 -1.86 2.19 -17.42
C GLU A 12 -1.69 3.45 -16.52
N ASN A 13 -2.29 3.45 -15.32
CA ASN A 13 -2.46 4.66 -14.49
C ASN A 13 -1.56 4.65 -13.24
N PHE A 14 -1.24 3.47 -12.72
CA PHE A 14 -0.64 3.29 -11.41
C PHE A 14 0.53 2.30 -11.40
N GLU A 15 1.31 2.42 -10.33
CA GLU A 15 2.37 1.50 -9.95
C GLU A 15 2.24 1.19 -8.47
N ILE A 16 2.41 -0.09 -8.10
CA ILE A 16 2.62 -0.49 -6.71
C ILE A 16 4.12 -0.69 -6.54
N ARG A 17 4.68 -0.06 -5.52
CA ARG A 17 6.11 -0.08 -5.22
C ARG A 17 6.40 -0.67 -3.86
N LEU A 18 7.54 -1.34 -3.76
CA LEU A 18 8.08 -1.88 -2.51
C LEU A 18 9.05 -0.86 -1.88
N PRO A 19 8.72 -0.27 -0.73
CA PRO A 19 9.57 0.73 -0.11
C PRO A 19 10.89 0.12 0.37
N ASN A 20 12.02 0.75 0.00
CA ASN A 20 13.36 0.33 0.45
C ASN A 20 13.56 0.46 1.96
N ARG A 21 12.82 1.36 2.59
CA ARG A 21 12.81 1.62 4.04
C ARG A 21 11.35 1.57 4.52
N PRO A 22 10.79 0.38 4.76
CA PRO A 22 9.37 0.26 5.07
C PRO A 22 9.05 0.91 6.41
N HIS A 23 7.87 1.52 6.55
CA HIS A 23 7.48 2.14 7.82
C HIS A 23 6.93 1.12 8.83
N VAL A 24 6.36 0.04 8.32
CA VAL A 24 5.87 -1.11 9.09
C VAL A 24 6.67 -2.33 8.67
N ASP A 25 7.18 -3.06 9.66
CA ASP A 25 7.95 -4.28 9.43
C ASP A 25 7.08 -5.36 8.81
N ARG A 26 7.64 -6.21 7.94
CA ARG A 26 6.97 -7.39 7.40
C ARG A 26 6.23 -8.18 8.48
N ASP A 27 6.87 -8.45 9.61
CA ASP A 27 6.32 -9.31 10.66
C ASP A 27 5.10 -8.67 11.37
N ASP A 28 4.95 -7.34 11.28
CA ASP A 28 3.80 -6.58 11.77
C ASP A 28 2.73 -6.35 10.67
N GLY A 29 2.96 -6.86 9.46
CA GLY A 29 2.04 -6.79 8.33
C GLY A 29 2.61 -6.08 7.09
N GLY A 30 3.76 -5.42 7.20
CA GLY A 30 4.49 -4.83 6.06
C GLY A 30 3.91 -3.53 5.50
N HIS A 31 4.55 -3.04 4.43
CA HIS A 31 4.29 -1.74 3.82
C HIS A 31 4.43 -1.82 2.29
N LEU A 32 3.43 -1.33 1.57
CA LEU A 32 3.46 -1.06 0.12
C LEU A 32 2.98 0.36 -0.16
N VAL A 33 3.28 0.88 -1.35
CA VAL A 33 2.83 2.22 -1.76
C VAL A 33 2.29 2.18 -3.19
N VAL A 34 1.12 2.79 -3.40
CA VAL A 34 0.54 3.04 -4.72
C VAL A 34 0.94 4.44 -5.17
N TYR A 35 1.51 4.53 -6.37
CA TYR A 35 1.83 5.78 -7.06
C TYR A 35 0.98 5.93 -8.31
N PRO A 36 0.39 7.11 -8.58
CA PRO A 36 -0.02 7.46 -9.92
C PRO A 36 1.23 7.64 -10.80
N LYS A 37 1.17 7.15 -12.04
CA LYS A 37 2.18 7.46 -13.06
C LYS A 37 2.17 8.92 -13.45
N ARG A 38 0.99 9.56 -13.34
CA ARG A 38 0.86 11.01 -13.49
C ARG A 38 1.55 11.72 -12.33
N ASP A 39 2.35 12.72 -12.67
CA ASP A 39 2.97 13.61 -11.68
C ASP A 39 1.95 14.64 -11.19
N VAL A 40 1.31 14.32 -10.07
CA VAL A 40 0.36 15.20 -9.35
C VAL A 40 0.78 15.31 -7.90
N SER A 41 0.56 16.46 -7.29
CA SER A 41 0.84 16.66 -5.87
C SER A 41 -0.34 16.22 -5.01
N PHE A 42 -1.58 16.42 -5.47
CA PHE A 42 -2.78 16.14 -4.67
C PHE A 42 -3.71 15.16 -5.38
N ARG A 43 -4.40 14.31 -4.61
CA ARG A 43 -5.46 13.43 -5.13
C ARG A 43 -6.54 14.17 -5.92
N SER A 44 -6.83 15.43 -5.55
CA SER A 44 -7.81 16.29 -6.24
C SER A 44 -7.38 16.71 -7.65
N GLU A 45 -6.13 16.50 -8.03
CA GLU A 45 -5.60 16.82 -9.35
C GLU A 45 -5.71 15.63 -10.32
N LEU A 46 -6.12 14.45 -9.82
CA LEU A 46 -6.42 13.31 -10.68
C LEU A 46 -7.67 13.58 -11.53
N PRO A 47 -7.64 13.26 -12.83
CA PRO A 47 -8.84 13.11 -13.63
C PRO A 47 -9.85 12.17 -12.95
N VAL A 48 -11.14 12.43 -13.14
CA VAL A 48 -12.22 11.64 -12.51
C VAL A 48 -12.05 10.15 -12.79
N GLN A 49 -11.67 9.78 -14.02
CA GLN A 49 -11.43 8.40 -14.43
C GLN A 49 -10.27 7.76 -13.67
N GLU A 50 -9.15 8.48 -13.50
CA GLU A 50 -8.00 8.01 -12.71
C GLU A 50 -8.39 7.90 -11.21
N ALA A 51 -9.15 8.84 -10.68
CA ALA A 51 -9.64 8.78 -9.29
C ALA A 51 -10.58 7.59 -9.05
N GLN A 52 -11.44 7.25 -10.01
CA GLN A 52 -12.29 6.07 -9.97
C GLN A 52 -11.46 4.78 -10.05
N ALA A 53 -10.49 4.72 -10.96
CA ALA A 53 -9.59 3.58 -11.09
C ALA A 53 -8.76 3.37 -9.81
N LEU A 54 -8.29 4.45 -9.17
CA LEU A 54 -7.61 4.36 -7.87
C LEU A 54 -8.50 3.75 -6.79
N ALA A 55 -9.78 4.14 -6.72
CA ALA A 55 -10.71 3.59 -5.75
C ALA A 55 -10.91 2.08 -5.94
N VAL A 56 -11.05 1.62 -7.19
CA VAL A 56 -11.17 0.20 -7.53
C VAL A 56 -9.88 -0.55 -7.21
N LEU A 57 -8.72 0.02 -7.55
CA LEU A 57 -7.41 -0.58 -7.26
C LEU A 57 -7.21 -0.76 -5.75
N LEU A 58 -7.49 0.27 -4.94
CA LEU A 58 -7.34 0.20 -3.50
C LEU A 58 -8.28 -0.82 -2.86
N GLN A 59 -9.53 -0.95 -3.37
CA GLN A 59 -10.47 -1.97 -2.91
C GLN A 59 -9.97 -3.39 -3.26
N ALA A 60 -9.49 -3.61 -4.48
CA ALA A 60 -8.95 -4.91 -4.90
C ALA A 60 -7.70 -5.30 -4.10
N LEU A 61 -6.82 -4.32 -3.88
CA LEU A 61 -5.57 -4.48 -3.17
C LEU A 61 -5.77 -4.72 -1.68
N GLU A 62 -6.72 -4.04 -1.03
CA GLU A 62 -7.02 -4.24 0.38
C GLU A 62 -7.30 -5.72 0.69
N GLU A 63 -8.19 -6.31 -0.10
CA GLU A 63 -8.54 -7.70 0.10
C GLU A 63 -7.41 -8.65 -0.29
N ALA A 64 -6.74 -8.38 -1.41
CA ALA A 64 -5.63 -9.19 -1.85
C ALA A 64 -4.52 -9.27 -0.82
N TYR A 65 -4.19 -8.13 -0.22
CA TYR A 65 -3.19 -8.01 0.82
C TYR A 65 -3.57 -8.83 2.06
N LEU A 66 -4.79 -8.63 2.57
CA LEU A 66 -5.28 -9.35 3.75
C LEU A 66 -5.33 -10.86 3.52
N PHE A 67 -5.81 -11.30 2.36
CA PHE A 67 -5.91 -12.72 2.02
C PHE A 67 -4.52 -13.35 1.91
N ALA A 68 -3.64 -12.75 1.10
CA ALA A 68 -2.31 -13.28 0.83
C ALA A 68 -1.46 -13.36 2.10
N MET A 69 -1.39 -12.28 2.88
CA MET A 69 -0.55 -12.24 4.08
C MET A 69 -1.04 -13.21 5.17
N ARG A 70 -2.36 -13.44 5.28
CA ARG A 70 -2.90 -14.50 6.15
C ARG A 70 -2.50 -15.88 5.68
N ALA A 71 -2.55 -16.14 4.37
CA ALA A 71 -2.08 -17.41 3.80
C ALA A 71 -0.57 -17.61 3.99
N ARG A 72 0.20 -16.52 4.12
CA ARG A 72 1.62 -16.50 4.48
C ARG A 72 1.88 -16.63 5.99
N GLY A 73 0.85 -16.79 6.80
CA GLY A 73 0.94 -17.12 8.23
C GLY A 73 0.88 -15.93 9.19
N LEU A 74 0.60 -14.72 8.71
CA LEU A 74 0.43 -13.55 9.57
C LEU A 74 -1.01 -13.45 10.08
N ASP A 75 -1.20 -13.14 11.37
CA ASP A 75 -2.52 -12.81 11.94
C ASP A 75 -2.90 -11.36 11.61
N MET A 76 -2.98 -11.06 10.31
CA MET A 76 -3.40 -9.76 9.82
C MET A 76 -4.87 -9.51 10.13
N VAL A 77 -5.15 -8.37 10.77
CA VAL A 77 -6.50 -7.98 11.19
C VAL A 77 -7.01 -6.76 10.41
N TRP A 78 -6.12 -5.93 9.89
CA TRP A 78 -6.48 -4.66 9.25
C TRP A 78 -5.43 -4.21 8.23
N LEU A 79 -5.83 -3.34 7.31
CA LEU A 79 -4.92 -2.60 6.41
C LEU A 79 -5.21 -1.11 6.54
N ASN A 80 -4.23 -0.31 6.99
CA ASN A 80 -4.38 1.13 6.96
C ASN A 80 -4.03 1.65 5.56
N ILE A 81 -4.94 2.40 4.94
CA ILE A 81 -4.76 3.05 3.64
C ILE A 81 -4.65 4.56 3.90
N GLN A 82 -3.51 5.16 3.59
CA GLN A 82 -3.18 6.52 4.03
C GLN A 82 -2.52 7.37 2.93
N ASP A 83 -3.05 8.59 2.73
CA ASP A 83 -2.37 9.69 2.02
C ASP A 83 -1.87 10.68 3.09
N ASN A 84 -0.56 10.65 3.36
CA ASN A 84 0.05 11.48 4.41
C ASN A 84 0.85 12.63 3.80
N GLY A 85 1.85 12.34 2.96
CA GLY A 85 2.65 13.32 2.21
C GLY A 85 3.47 14.34 3.03
N ASN A 86 3.35 14.36 4.37
CA ASN A 86 3.86 15.45 5.21
C ASN A 86 5.37 15.65 5.16
N TRP A 87 6.15 14.58 4.94
CA TRP A 87 7.61 14.69 4.90
C TRP A 87 8.14 15.47 3.70
N SER A 88 7.34 15.65 2.63
CA SER A 88 7.76 16.54 1.54
C SER A 88 7.91 17.99 2.01
N LEU A 89 7.23 18.40 3.08
CA LEU A 89 7.33 19.74 3.68
C LEU A 89 8.70 20.02 4.31
N LEU A 90 9.52 18.97 4.51
CA LEU A 90 10.90 19.08 5.01
C LEU A 90 11.90 19.33 3.88
N THR A 91 11.45 19.37 2.63
CA THR A 91 12.29 19.49 1.44
C THR A 91 11.73 20.54 0.49
N ASP A 92 12.57 21.13 -0.34
CA ASP A 92 12.12 22.02 -1.42
C ASP A 92 11.57 21.26 -2.65
N LYS A 93 11.41 19.93 -2.55
CA LYS A 93 10.96 19.10 -3.67
C LYS A 93 9.44 19.13 -3.80
N PRO A 94 8.91 19.13 -5.04
CA PRO A 94 7.48 18.98 -5.24
C PRO A 94 7.00 17.66 -4.65
N ARG A 95 5.84 17.72 -4.02
CA ARG A 95 5.16 16.53 -3.50
C ARG A 95 4.67 15.70 -4.70
N HIS A 96 4.91 14.40 -4.67
CA HIS A 96 4.24 13.47 -5.57
C HIS A 96 3.22 12.67 -4.76
N PHE A 97 1.94 12.75 -5.14
CA PHE A 97 0.85 12.04 -4.48
C PHE A 97 1.11 10.53 -4.50
N HIS A 98 0.87 9.87 -3.38
CA HIS A 98 0.95 8.42 -3.24
C HIS A 98 0.10 7.95 -2.07
N VAL A 99 -0.29 6.68 -2.10
CA VAL A 99 -1.12 6.07 -1.06
C VAL A 99 -0.35 4.93 -0.42
N HIS A 100 -0.12 5.02 0.88
CA HIS A 100 0.52 3.98 1.66
C HIS A 100 -0.48 2.92 2.09
N LEU A 101 -0.08 1.66 2.00
CA LEU A 101 -0.79 0.53 2.57
C LEU A 101 0.07 -0.05 3.69
N TYR A 102 -0.45 -0.01 4.91
CA TYR A 102 0.24 -0.52 6.10
C TYR A 102 -0.53 -1.70 6.67
N GLY A 103 0.07 -2.89 6.61
CA GLY A 103 -0.50 -4.06 7.25
C GLY A 103 -0.52 -3.90 8.75
N ARG A 104 -1.56 -4.43 9.40
CA ARG A 104 -1.71 -4.45 10.85
C ARG A 104 -2.02 -5.87 11.31
N CYS A 105 -1.12 -6.42 12.11
CA CYS A 105 -1.31 -7.70 12.77
C CYS A 105 -1.97 -7.54 14.15
N ARG A 106 -2.56 -8.62 14.69
CA ARG A 106 -3.11 -8.62 16.05
C ARG A 106 -2.05 -8.33 17.12
N THR A 107 -0.84 -8.83 16.87
CA THR A 107 0.35 -8.55 17.67
C THR A 107 1.30 -7.75 16.80
N GLU A 108 1.78 -6.63 17.33
CA GLU A 108 2.70 -5.73 16.64
C GLU A 108 3.87 -5.42 17.56
N HIS A 109 5.07 -5.37 16.99
CA HIS A 109 6.31 -5.17 17.74
C HIS A 109 6.78 -3.72 17.65
N GLY A 110 6.60 -3.09 16.48
CA GLY A 110 7.01 -1.72 16.22
C GLY A 110 5.91 -0.67 16.38
N GLN A 111 4.67 -1.10 16.64
CA GLN A 111 3.49 -0.23 16.77
C GLN A 111 2.61 -0.73 17.93
N THR A 112 1.72 0.13 18.42
CA THR A 112 0.75 -0.27 19.46
C THR A 112 -0.53 -0.81 18.79
N PRO A 113 -0.92 -2.07 19.05
CA PRO A 113 -2.14 -2.65 18.49
C PRO A 113 -3.38 -1.80 18.75
N GLY A 114 -4.19 -1.58 17.70
CA GLY A 114 -5.44 -0.80 17.75
C GLY A 114 -5.27 0.72 17.78
N GLN A 115 -4.03 1.24 17.84
CA GLN A 115 -3.76 2.68 17.76
C GLN A 115 -3.42 3.10 16.33
N ALA A 116 -3.48 4.42 16.08
CA ALA A 116 -2.93 5.01 14.87
C ALA A 116 -1.42 4.76 14.80
N LEU A 117 -0.89 4.63 13.58
CA LEU A 117 0.54 4.43 13.37
C LEU A 117 1.31 5.67 13.81
N VAL A 118 2.39 5.45 14.54
CA VAL A 118 3.35 6.50 14.91
C VAL A 118 4.57 6.37 14.01
N PHE A 119 4.89 7.46 13.31
CA PHE A 119 6.04 7.52 12.41
C PHE A 119 7.08 8.49 12.97
N PRO A 120 8.28 8.01 13.33
CA PRO A 120 9.42 8.85 13.67
C PRO A 120 9.87 9.74 12.50
N ASP A 121 10.91 10.55 12.75
CA ASP A 121 11.58 11.34 11.72
C ASP A 121 11.99 10.47 10.52
N PRO A 122 11.80 10.90 9.26
CA PRO A 122 12.12 10.11 8.07
C PRO A 122 13.59 9.68 7.97
N HIS A 123 14.51 10.36 8.65
CA HIS A 123 15.94 10.02 8.70
C HIS A 123 16.29 9.08 9.86
N SER A 124 15.33 8.69 10.69
CA SER A 124 15.55 7.76 11.80
C SER A 124 16.06 6.40 11.30
N ALA A 125 17.04 5.85 12.00
CA ALA A 125 17.62 4.53 11.72
C ALA A 125 16.63 3.37 11.96
N ILE A 126 15.53 3.62 12.67
CA ILE A 126 14.50 2.61 12.95
C ILE A 126 13.93 1.95 11.68
N TYR A 127 13.97 2.66 10.54
CA TYR A 127 13.48 2.13 9.27
C TYR A 127 14.48 1.23 8.55
N ASP A 128 15.77 1.32 8.89
CA ASP A 128 16.83 0.52 8.27
C ASP A 128 16.86 -0.92 8.81
N GLU A 129 16.29 -1.12 10.00
CA GLU A 129 16.18 -2.44 10.65
C GLU A 129 14.92 -3.21 10.24
N LYS A 130 13.98 -2.55 9.55
CA LYS A 130 12.69 -3.14 9.20
C LYS A 130 12.78 -4.03 7.98
N LYS A 131 12.17 -5.21 8.08
CA LYS A 131 12.07 -6.17 6.98
C LYS A 131 11.04 -5.69 5.97
N GLN A 132 11.41 -5.75 4.69
CA GLN A 132 10.48 -5.61 3.58
C GLN A 132 9.62 -6.87 3.44
N LEU A 133 8.50 -6.76 2.72
CA LEU A 133 7.81 -7.94 2.21
C LEU A 133 8.76 -8.76 1.33
N ASP A 134 8.70 -10.08 1.46
CA ASP A 134 9.53 -10.98 0.66
C ASP A 134 8.89 -11.28 -0.71
N GLU A 135 9.64 -11.93 -1.60
CA GLU A 135 9.18 -12.29 -2.95
C GLU A 135 7.91 -13.16 -2.93
N GLY A 136 7.76 -14.03 -1.93
CA GLY A 136 6.60 -14.91 -1.80
C GLY A 136 5.36 -14.14 -1.34
N ASP A 137 5.53 -13.16 -0.45
CA ASP A 137 4.47 -12.23 -0.05
C ASP A 137 4.00 -11.41 -1.25
N ILE A 138 4.95 -10.83 -1.99
CA ILE A 138 4.67 -10.02 -3.18
C ILE A 138 3.93 -10.85 -4.23
N ALA A 139 4.44 -12.04 -4.57
CA ALA A 139 3.81 -12.90 -5.56
C ALA A 139 2.36 -13.26 -5.17
N ALA A 140 2.12 -13.59 -3.89
CA ALA A 140 0.79 -13.94 -3.42
C ALA A 140 -0.18 -12.74 -3.44
N ILE A 141 0.30 -11.54 -3.08
CA ILE A 141 -0.51 -10.31 -3.14
C ILE A 141 -0.88 -9.99 -4.59
N ILE A 142 0.09 -10.05 -5.52
CA ILE A 142 -0.15 -9.69 -6.92
C ILE A 142 -1.07 -10.68 -7.62
N ASP A 143 -0.88 -12.00 -7.42
CA ASP A 143 -1.76 -13.03 -7.99
C ASP A 143 -3.23 -12.79 -7.56
N ARG A 144 -3.46 -12.54 -6.28
CA ARG A 144 -4.80 -12.24 -5.77
C ARG A 144 -5.32 -10.88 -6.24
N LEU A 145 -4.47 -9.87 -6.36
CA LEU A 145 -4.85 -8.54 -6.85
C LEU A 145 -5.39 -8.62 -8.28
N GLU A 146 -4.69 -9.31 -9.17
CA GLU A 146 -5.10 -9.44 -10.57
C GLU A 146 -6.42 -10.19 -10.69
N ALA A 147 -6.59 -11.26 -9.92
CA ALA A 147 -7.87 -11.97 -9.83
C ALA A 147 -9.00 -11.04 -9.35
N ASN A 148 -8.74 -10.22 -8.33
CA ASN A 148 -9.72 -9.27 -7.80
C ASN A 148 -10.09 -8.17 -8.81
N ILE A 149 -9.12 -7.62 -9.54
CA ILE A 149 -9.37 -6.60 -10.58
C ILE A 149 -10.26 -7.17 -11.68
N GLN A 150 -9.94 -8.37 -12.20
CA GLN A 150 -10.77 -9.04 -13.21
C GLN A 150 -12.19 -9.27 -12.71
N LYS A 151 -12.30 -9.71 -11.45
CA LYS A 151 -13.57 -10.00 -10.80
C LYS A 151 -14.43 -8.74 -10.60
N LEU A 152 -13.82 -7.59 -10.29
CA LEU A 152 -14.53 -6.32 -10.13
C LEU A 152 -14.94 -5.72 -11.49
N ALA A 153 -14.11 -5.90 -12.52
CA ALA A 153 -14.40 -5.42 -13.87
C ALA A 153 -15.62 -6.11 -14.51
N SER A 154 -15.93 -7.34 -14.10
CA SER A 154 -17.05 -8.12 -14.64
C SER A 154 -18.39 -7.91 -13.90
N GLN A 155 -18.48 -6.99 -12.94
CA GLN A 155 -19.66 -6.83 -12.08
C GLN A 155 -20.61 -5.73 -12.56
N GLU A 156 -21.89 -5.92 -12.23
CA GLU A 156 -22.90 -4.87 -12.36
C GLU A 156 -22.78 -3.87 -11.19
N HIS A 157 -22.97 -2.58 -11.49
CA HIS A 157 -22.93 -1.52 -10.50
C HIS A 157 -24.04 -1.68 -9.44
N GLY A 158 -23.69 -1.53 -8.15
CA GLY A 158 -24.66 -1.31 -7.06
C GLY A 158 -24.85 -2.44 -6.05
N GLN A 159 -24.15 -3.58 -6.17
CA GLN A 159 -24.17 -4.63 -5.16
C GLN A 159 -22.92 -4.57 -4.25
N PRO A 160 -23.06 -4.69 -2.91
CA PRO A 160 -21.91 -4.86 -2.02
C PRO A 160 -21.11 -6.09 -2.43
N TYR A 161 -19.80 -5.93 -2.60
CA TYR A 161 -18.95 -7.02 -3.06
C TYR A 161 -17.98 -7.49 -1.98
N PRO A 162 -18.33 -8.55 -1.22
CA PRO A 162 -17.34 -9.23 -0.40
C PRO A 162 -16.40 -9.98 -1.35
N LEU A 163 -15.26 -9.35 -1.64
CA LEU A 163 -14.04 -10.09 -1.97
C LEU A 163 -13.76 -10.95 -0.71
N ARG A 164 -14.16 -12.22 -0.74
CA ARG A 164 -13.88 -13.23 0.28
C ARG A 164 -13.45 -14.47 -0.47
#